data_AF-A0A3L7VSR4-F1
#
_entry.id   AF-A0A3L7VSR4-F1
#
_cell.length_a   1.000
_cell.length_b   1.000
_cell.length_c   1.000
_cell.angle_alpha   90.00
_cell.angle_beta   90.00
_cell.angle_gamma   90.00
#
_symmetry.space_group_name_H-M   'P 1'
#
loop_
_entity.id
_entity.type
_entity.pdbx_description
1 polymer ?
#
loop_
_entity_poly.entity_id
_entity_poly.type
_entity_poly.pdbx_seq_one_letter_code
_entity_poly.pdbx_strand_id
1 'polypeptide(L)'
;MEHIKFCRVATWFIGLLLLDQRSALAGMPTVSLSDLGRLRLSTISFFLLLVVLSAIGIRFLWNNLRRDFPKLSLLSFRGALTGVLLWGLVFVVVLTMISGARELMTPGAWVKNGLTYQSADQPQQTDSERIAVEVARQLKEQTGRMTQLQLLGTALRKFADQHNGAWPTAEEFRALPLELTTLPGEVPADYLYRPVKIDDVQPAPVRDDVAVVVEPDVFGDGQQFALYRSGLVGPFRRTP
;
A
#
# COMPACT_ATOMS: atom_id res chain seq x y z
N MET A 1 -45.11 12.33 -4.74
CA MET A 1 -44.25 13.52 -4.50
C MET A 1 -43.16 13.34 -3.43
N GLU A 2 -43.00 12.18 -2.77
CA GLU A 2 -41.94 12.00 -1.75
C GLU A 2 -40.57 11.51 -2.28
N HIS A 3 -40.51 10.95 -3.50
CA HIS A 3 -39.27 10.44 -4.09
C HIS A 3 -38.21 11.54 -4.36
N ILE A 4 -38.61 12.81 -4.53
CA ILE A 4 -37.70 13.93 -4.83
C ILE A 4 -36.93 14.40 -3.56
N LYS A 5 -37.48 14.17 -2.37
CA LYS A 5 -36.80 14.55 -1.11
C LYS A 5 -35.66 13.59 -0.75
N PHE A 6 -35.72 12.34 -1.23
CA PHE A 6 -34.76 11.30 -0.88
C PHE A 6 -33.41 11.44 -1.62
N CYS A 7 -33.43 11.89 -2.89
CA CYS A 7 -32.18 12.19 -3.62
C CYS A 7 -31.38 13.32 -2.96
N ARG A 8 -32.03 14.35 -2.41
CA ARG A 8 -31.30 15.49 -1.81
C ARG A 8 -30.51 15.09 -0.55
N VAL A 9 -30.99 14.16 0.29
CA VAL A 9 -30.27 13.81 1.53
C VAL A 9 -29.04 12.94 1.25
N ALA A 10 -29.11 12.05 0.26
CA ALA A 10 -27.96 11.23 -0.15
C ALA A 10 -26.83 12.07 -0.79
N THR A 11 -27.18 13.09 -1.58
CA THR A 11 -26.19 13.98 -2.22
C THR A 11 -25.45 14.88 -1.21
N TRP A 12 -26.11 15.28 -0.11
CA TRP A 12 -25.46 16.09 0.94
C TRP A 12 -24.44 15.30 1.76
N PHE A 13 -24.66 14.00 1.99
CA PHE A 13 -23.70 13.17 2.73
C PHE A 13 -22.44 12.85 1.91
N ILE A 14 -22.57 12.68 0.59
CA ILE A 14 -21.42 12.48 -0.32
C ILE A 14 -20.61 13.78 -0.46
N GLY A 15 -21.27 14.95 -0.48
CA GLY A 15 -20.60 16.24 -0.52
C GLY A 15 -19.82 16.57 0.76
N LEU A 16 -20.33 16.19 1.95
CA LEU A 16 -19.64 16.43 3.22
C LEU A 16 -18.41 15.54 3.40
N LEU A 17 -18.41 14.33 2.83
CA LEU A 17 -17.28 13.39 2.88
C LEU A 17 -16.12 13.75 1.94
N LEU A 18 -16.35 14.64 0.96
CA LEU A 18 -15.33 15.09 -0.01
C LEU A 18 -14.63 16.41 0.38
N LEU A 19 -15.00 17.03 1.50
CA LEU A 19 -14.46 18.35 1.92
C LEU A 19 -13.26 18.29 2.89
N ASP A 20 -12.81 17.10 3.30
CA ASP A 20 -11.85 16.96 4.42
C ASP A 20 -10.41 16.54 4.02
N GLN A 21 -9.88 17.05 2.90
CA GLN A 21 -8.49 16.79 2.49
C GLN A 21 -7.82 18.08 1.97
N ARG A 22 -7.70 19.10 2.82
CA ARG A 22 -6.76 20.21 2.58
C ARG A 22 -5.89 20.45 3.80
N SER A 23 -4.89 19.59 3.99
CA SER A 23 -3.79 19.86 4.92
C SER A 23 -2.84 20.86 4.26
N ALA A 24 -2.89 22.11 4.71
CA ALA A 24 -1.89 23.11 4.36
C ALA A 24 -0.56 22.73 5.03
N LEU A 25 0.44 22.41 4.20
CA LEU A 25 1.83 22.25 4.62
C LEU A 25 2.40 23.61 5.05
N ALA A 26 2.59 23.79 6.35
CA ALA A 26 3.50 24.77 6.92
C ALA A 26 4.34 24.03 7.97
N GLY A 27 5.67 24.09 7.83
CA GLY A 27 6.65 23.24 8.52
C GLY A 27 6.83 23.48 10.02
N MET A 28 5.74 23.52 10.79
CA MET A 28 5.80 23.36 12.25
C MET A 28 5.72 21.86 12.59
N PRO A 29 6.54 21.34 13.53
CA PRO A 29 6.39 19.99 14.04
C PRO A 29 5.07 19.90 14.81
N THR A 30 4.00 19.49 14.13
CA THR A 30 2.74 19.16 14.77
C THR A 30 2.90 17.82 15.46
N VAL A 31 2.59 17.78 16.76
CA VAL A 31 2.42 16.53 17.50
C VAL A 31 1.22 15.80 16.89
N SER A 32 1.47 15.01 15.86
CA SER A 32 0.47 14.17 15.22
C SER A 32 -0.03 13.20 16.28
N LEU A 33 -1.35 13.07 16.43
CA LEU A 33 -1.91 11.84 17.01
C LEU A 33 -1.18 10.68 16.32
N SER A 34 -0.52 9.83 17.11
CA SER A 34 0.28 8.73 16.59
C SER A 34 -0.43 8.05 15.43
N ASP A 35 0.28 7.62 14.39
CA ASP A 35 -0.33 7.02 13.20
C ASP A 35 -1.34 5.91 13.54
N LEU A 36 -1.12 5.24 14.69
CA LEU A 36 -2.05 4.30 15.30
C LEU A 36 -3.43 4.89 15.65
N GLY A 37 -3.48 6.09 16.22
CA GLY A 37 -4.71 6.83 16.50
C GLY A 37 -5.46 7.17 15.21
N ARG A 38 -4.74 7.62 14.17
CA ARG A 38 -5.34 7.95 12.87
C ARG A 38 -5.94 6.72 12.20
N LEU A 39 -5.25 5.59 12.24
CA LEU A 39 -5.75 4.30 11.75
C LEU A 39 -7.02 3.86 12.48
N ARG A 40 -7.03 3.93 13.82
CA ARG A 40 -8.21 3.58 14.62
C ARG A 40 -9.41 4.46 14.30
N LEU A 41 -9.19 5.77 14.15
CA LEU A 41 -10.25 6.73 13.87
C LEU A 41 -10.85 6.50 12.48
N SER A 42 -10.03 6.16 11.49
CA SER A 42 -10.49 5.74 10.16
C SER A 42 -11.38 4.50 10.23
N THR A 43 -10.94 3.46 10.94
CA THR A 43 -11.72 2.23 11.13
C THR A 43 -13.05 2.47 11.83
N ILE A 44 -13.06 3.28 12.90
CA ILE A 44 -14.30 3.63 13.63
C ILE A 44 -15.25 4.39 12.72
N SER A 45 -14.75 5.33 11.93
CA SER A 45 -15.55 6.14 11.00
C SER A 45 -16.18 5.28 9.91
N PHE A 46 -15.39 4.37 9.32
CA PHE A 46 -15.89 3.40 8.35
C PHE A 46 -16.98 2.49 8.94
N PHE A 47 -16.77 2.00 10.16
CA PHE A 47 -17.75 1.16 10.84
C PHE A 47 -19.06 1.91 11.14
N LEU A 48 -18.97 3.15 11.62
CA LEU A 48 -20.14 4.00 11.85
C LEU A 48 -20.92 4.26 10.56
N LEU A 49 -20.23 4.55 9.46
CA LEU A 49 -20.84 4.71 8.14
C LEU A 49 -21.62 3.45 7.75
N LEU A 50 -21.01 2.27 7.91
CA LEU A 50 -21.61 0.99 7.54
C LEU A 50 -22.85 0.67 8.40
N VAL A 51 -22.81 0.99 9.70
CA VAL A 51 -23.97 0.85 10.60
C VAL A 51 -25.12 1.76 10.16
N VAL A 52 -24.83 3.03 9.84
CA VAL A 52 -25.83 3.98 9.34
C VAL A 52 -26.44 3.50 8.02
N LEU A 53 -25.60 3.04 7.09
CA LEU A 53 -26.04 2.57 5.77
C LEU A 53 -26.90 1.31 5.89
N SER A 54 -26.55 0.40 6.80
CA SER A 54 -27.35 -0.78 7.13
C SER A 54 -28.72 -0.39 7.71
N ALA A 55 -28.76 0.57 8.64
CA ALA A 55 -30.02 1.07 9.22
C ALA A 55 -30.93 1.73 8.17
N ILE A 56 -30.35 2.46 7.21
CA ILE A 56 -31.09 3.01 6.06
C ILE A 56 -31.66 1.87 5.21
N GLY A 57 -30.87 0.84 4.91
CA GLY A 57 -31.29 -0.32 4.14
C GLY A 57 -32.47 -1.05 4.79
N ILE A 58 -32.39 -1.35 6.08
CA ILE A 58 -33.48 -2.00 6.84
C ILE A 58 -34.73 -1.13 6.84
N ARG A 59 -34.59 0.18 7.10
CA ARG A 59 -35.72 1.10 7.07
C ARG A 59 -36.40 1.12 5.70
N PHE A 60 -35.62 1.14 4.62
CA PHE A 60 -36.15 1.16 3.26
C PHE A 60 -36.88 -0.14 2.95
N LEU A 61 -36.27 -1.29 3.27
CA LEU A 61 -36.85 -2.60 3.04
C LEU A 61 -38.16 -2.77 3.81
N TRP A 62 -38.19 -2.37 5.08
CA TRP A 62 -39.38 -2.42 5.92
C TRP A 62 -40.52 -1.55 5.39
N ASN A 63 -40.19 -0.32 4.98
CA ASN A 63 -41.19 0.60 4.43
C ASN A 63 -41.67 0.17 3.04
N ASN A 64 -40.85 -0.54 2.27
CA ASN A 64 -41.27 -1.13 1.01
C ASN A 64 -42.24 -2.30 1.27
N LEU A 65 -41.90 -3.20 2.18
CA LEU A 65 -42.74 -4.35 2.55
C LEU A 65 -44.11 -3.93 3.12
N ARG A 66 -44.15 -2.79 3.81
CA ARG A 66 -45.42 -2.20 4.29
C ARG A 66 -46.42 -1.91 3.17
N ARG A 67 -45.97 -1.70 1.93
CA ARG A 67 -46.88 -1.48 0.79
C ARG A 67 -47.77 -2.70 0.55
N ASP A 68 -47.22 -3.89 0.76
CA ASP A 68 -47.93 -5.15 0.58
C ASP A 68 -48.72 -5.55 1.84
N PHE A 69 -48.31 -5.04 3.01
CA PHE A 69 -48.94 -5.34 4.31
C PHE A 69 -49.35 -4.05 5.06
N PRO A 70 -50.56 -3.52 4.82
CA PRO A 70 -51.00 -2.24 5.39
C PRO A 70 -51.12 -2.22 6.91
N LYS A 71 -51.11 -3.40 7.55
CA LYS A 71 -51.18 -3.56 9.02
C LYS A 71 -49.84 -3.28 9.73
N LEU A 72 -48.72 -3.15 9.00
CA LEU A 72 -47.40 -2.92 9.60
C LEU A 72 -47.20 -1.45 10.05
N SER A 73 -46.54 -1.27 11.19
CA SER A 73 -46.18 0.04 11.74
C SER A 73 -45.06 0.72 10.94
N LEU A 74 -45.07 2.05 10.93
CA LEU A 74 -44.02 2.86 10.31
C LEU A 74 -42.74 2.77 11.13
N LEU A 75 -41.67 2.26 10.52
CA LEU A 75 -40.37 2.18 11.18
C LEU A 75 -39.64 3.53 11.04
N SER A 76 -39.47 4.21 12.18
CA SER A 76 -38.64 5.43 12.24
C SER A 76 -37.16 5.09 12.07
N PHE A 77 -36.33 6.05 11.66
CA PHE A 77 -34.88 5.84 11.56
C PHE A 77 -34.26 5.42 12.89
N ARG A 78 -34.74 5.99 14.01
CA ARG A 78 -34.32 5.59 15.36
C ARG A 78 -34.64 4.12 15.63
N GLY A 79 -35.85 3.68 15.25
CA GLY A 79 -36.25 2.27 15.38
C GLY A 79 -35.37 1.33 14.55
N ALA A 80 -35.07 1.69 13.30
CA ALA A 80 -34.17 0.89 12.46
C ALA A 80 -32.74 0.83 13.02
N LEU A 81 -32.19 1.96 13.48
CA LEU A 81 -30.86 2.02 14.08
C LEU A 81 -30.77 1.19 15.36
N THR A 82 -31.77 1.32 16.25
CA THR A 82 -31.86 0.48 17.46
C THR A 82 -31.96 -1.00 17.10
N GLY A 83 -32.72 -1.35 16.06
CA GLY A 83 -32.80 -2.71 15.54
C GLY A 83 -31.44 -3.26 15.09
N VAL A 84 -30.70 -2.51 14.28
CA VAL A 84 -29.34 -2.89 13.85
C VAL A 84 -28.40 -3.07 15.03
N LEU A 85 -28.39 -2.13 15.98
CA LEU A 85 -27.51 -2.20 17.15
C LEU A 85 -27.85 -3.38 18.05
N LEU A 86 -29.13 -3.62 18.31
CA LEU A 86 -29.59 -4.74 19.15
C LEU A 86 -29.26 -6.07 18.49
N TRP A 87 -29.46 -6.18 17.18
CA TRP A 87 -29.09 -7.38 16.42
C TRP A 87 -27.58 -7.61 16.41
N GLY A 88 -26.79 -6.55 16.24
CA GLY A 88 -25.33 -6.61 16.35
C GLY A 88 -24.86 -7.06 17.73
N LEU A 89 -25.48 -6.56 18.81
CA LEU A 89 -25.16 -6.97 20.18
C LEU A 89 -25.46 -8.46 20.41
N VAL A 90 -26.61 -8.95 19.93
CA VAL A 90 -26.94 -10.38 20.00
C VAL A 90 -25.88 -11.21 19.26
N PHE A 91 -25.46 -10.79 18.06
CA PHE A 91 -24.39 -11.46 17.34
C PHE A 91 -23.06 -11.48 18.10
N VAL A 92 -22.68 -10.37 18.75
CA VAL A 92 -21.47 -10.32 19.58
C VAL A 92 -21.56 -11.34 20.73
N VAL A 93 -22.71 -11.43 21.40
CA VAL A 93 -22.91 -12.44 22.47
C VAL A 93 -22.78 -13.85 21.91
N VAL A 94 -23.44 -14.15 20.79
CA VAL A 94 -23.39 -15.48 20.15
C VAL A 94 -21.96 -15.83 19.72
N LEU A 95 -21.24 -14.93 19.06
CA LEU A 95 -19.85 -15.14 18.65
C LEU A 95 -18.93 -15.34 19.85
N THR A 96 -19.17 -14.60 20.94
CA THR A 96 -18.42 -14.78 22.19
C THR A 96 -18.70 -16.16 22.80
N MET A 97 -19.95 -16.62 22.81
CA MET A 97 -20.30 -17.96 23.30
C MET A 97 -19.71 -19.07 22.44
N ILE A 98 -19.70 -18.93 21.11
CA ILE A 98 -19.08 -19.90 20.20
C ILE A 98 -17.55 -19.95 20.44
N SER A 99 -16.91 -18.78 20.60
CA SER A 99 -15.48 -18.72 20.92
C SER A 99 -15.18 -19.36 22.28
N GLY A 100 -16.01 -19.09 23.30
CA GLY A 100 -15.86 -19.70 24.63
C GLY A 100 -16.12 -21.20 24.63
N ALA A 101 -17.07 -21.70 23.85
CA ALA A 101 -17.32 -23.13 23.70
C ALA A 101 -16.14 -23.84 23.02
N ARG A 102 -15.49 -23.20 22.04
CA ARG A 102 -14.27 -23.72 21.41
C ARG A 102 -13.14 -23.87 22.44
N GLU A 103 -12.97 -22.89 23.33
CA GLU A 103 -11.97 -22.96 24.40
C GLU A 103 -12.23 -24.10 25.39
N LEU A 104 -13.51 -24.41 25.66
CA LEU A 104 -13.88 -25.56 26.50
C LEU A 104 -13.67 -26.91 25.81
N MET A 105 -13.77 -26.96 24.49
CA MET A 105 -13.63 -28.21 23.73
C MET A 105 -12.18 -28.60 23.42
N THR A 106 -11.21 -27.70 23.63
CA THR A 106 -9.78 -27.98 23.44
C THR A 106 -8.99 -27.81 24.74
N PRO A 107 -9.19 -28.67 25.74
CA PRO A 107 -8.40 -28.64 26.96
C PRO A 107 -6.92 -28.86 26.61
N GLY A 108 -6.05 -27.92 26.99
CA GLY A 108 -4.62 -27.94 26.66
C GLY A 108 -4.21 -27.08 25.45
N ALA A 109 -5.16 -26.41 24.79
CA ALA A 109 -4.85 -25.53 23.65
C ALA A 109 -4.07 -24.26 24.01
N TRP A 110 -3.91 -23.92 25.29
CA TRP A 110 -3.15 -22.73 25.71
C TRP A 110 -1.96 -23.14 26.58
N VAL A 111 -0.74 -22.87 26.10
CA VAL A 111 0.49 -23.07 26.85
C VAL A 111 1.01 -21.71 27.30
N LYS A 112 1.37 -21.61 28.57
CA LYS A 112 1.97 -20.39 29.12
C LYS A 112 3.38 -20.20 28.56
N ASN A 113 3.61 -19.13 27.82
CA ASN A 113 4.94 -18.76 27.30
C ASN A 113 5.34 -17.38 27.87
N GLY A 114 6.09 -17.39 28.97
CA GLY A 114 6.45 -16.17 29.70
C GLY A 114 5.25 -15.49 30.38
N LEU A 115 4.99 -14.23 30.01
CA LEU A 115 3.91 -13.37 30.54
C LEU A 115 2.58 -13.52 29.77
N THR A 116 2.57 -14.21 28.64
CA THR A 116 1.40 -14.36 27.76
C THR A 116 1.06 -15.83 27.53
N TYR A 117 -0.21 -16.11 27.23
CA TYR A 117 -0.66 -17.44 26.82
C TYR A 117 -0.60 -17.54 25.29
N GLN A 118 -0.08 -18.64 24.76
CA GLN A 118 -0.02 -18.92 23.32
C GLN A 118 -0.74 -20.23 23.02
N SER A 119 -1.35 -20.34 21.84
CA SER A 119 -2.07 -21.55 21.46
C SER A 119 -1.10 -22.68 21.06
N ALA A 120 -1.32 -23.89 21.54
CA ALA A 120 -0.46 -25.06 21.31
C ALA A 120 -0.48 -25.58 19.86
N ASP A 121 -1.63 -25.44 19.19
CA ASP A 121 -1.90 -25.99 17.85
C ASP A 121 -1.75 -24.97 16.72
N GLN A 122 -1.30 -23.75 17.01
CA GLN A 122 -0.86 -22.89 15.93
C GLN A 122 0.48 -23.45 15.47
N PRO A 123 0.61 -24.06 14.26
CA PRO A 123 1.93 -24.30 13.73
C PRO A 123 2.60 -22.94 13.77
N GLN A 124 3.70 -22.86 14.52
CA GLN A 124 4.70 -21.85 14.26
C GLN A 124 5.06 -22.03 12.78
N GLN A 125 4.32 -21.39 11.88
CA GLN A 125 4.97 -20.59 10.85
C GLN A 125 5.75 -19.58 11.67
N THR A 126 6.92 -20.03 12.13
CA THR A 126 7.78 -19.31 13.04
C THR A 126 7.91 -17.94 12.41
N ASP A 127 7.87 -16.86 13.19
CA ASP A 127 8.12 -15.53 12.62
C ASP A 127 9.41 -15.56 11.77
N SER A 128 10.37 -16.42 12.13
CA SER A 128 11.55 -16.80 11.34
C SER A 128 11.27 -17.31 9.91
N GLU A 129 10.26 -18.14 9.68
CA GLU A 129 9.89 -18.64 8.34
C GLU A 129 9.24 -17.53 7.50
N ARG A 130 8.35 -16.73 8.11
CA ARG A 130 7.74 -15.56 7.44
C ARG A 130 8.81 -14.51 7.09
N ILE A 131 9.73 -14.25 8.02
CA ILE A 131 10.89 -13.39 7.81
C ILE A 131 11.79 -13.99 6.72
N ALA A 132 12.05 -15.29 6.72
CA ALA A 132 12.88 -15.93 5.70
C ALA A 132 12.28 -15.82 4.30
N VAL A 133 10.96 -16.02 4.16
CA VAL A 133 10.25 -15.85 2.89
C VAL A 133 10.32 -14.39 2.42
N GLU A 134 10.11 -13.44 3.32
CA GLU A 134 10.17 -12.01 2.97
C GLU A 134 11.59 -11.57 2.60
N VAL A 135 12.60 -12.01 3.35
CA VAL A 135 14.02 -11.74 3.04
C VAL A 135 14.41 -12.37 1.71
N ALA A 136 13.97 -13.59 1.42
CA ALA A 136 14.23 -14.25 0.14
C ALA A 136 13.58 -13.49 -1.03
N ARG A 137 12.36 -12.96 -0.83
CA ARG A 137 11.67 -12.12 -1.80
C ARG A 137 12.46 -10.83 -2.07
N GLN A 138 12.86 -10.12 -1.02
CA GLN A 138 13.66 -8.90 -1.12
C GLN A 138 15.00 -9.14 -1.81
N LEU A 139 15.71 -10.22 -1.45
CA LEU A 139 17.01 -10.54 -2.03
C LEU A 139 16.90 -10.89 -3.52
N LYS A 140 15.83 -11.58 -3.92
CA LYS A 140 15.53 -11.87 -5.33
C LYS A 140 15.25 -10.59 -6.12
N GLU A 141 14.44 -9.68 -5.57
CA GLU A 141 14.15 -8.38 -6.17
C GLU A 141 15.43 -7.54 -6.33
N GLN A 142 16.26 -7.43 -5.29
CA GLN A 142 17.55 -6.73 -5.34
C GLN A 142 18.51 -7.32 -6.38
N THR A 143 18.61 -8.65 -6.43
CA THR A 143 19.48 -9.33 -7.41
C THR A 143 18.99 -9.07 -8.84
N GLY A 144 17.68 -9.07 -9.06
CA GLY A 144 17.08 -8.74 -10.35
C GLY A 144 17.37 -7.30 -10.79
N ARG A 145 17.22 -6.33 -9.87
CA ARG A 145 17.54 -4.91 -10.10
C ARG A 145 19.01 -4.71 -10.50
N MET A 146 19.94 -5.33 -9.78
CA MET A 146 21.38 -5.26 -10.09
C MET A 146 21.71 -5.92 -11.44
N THR A 147 21.15 -7.10 -11.71
CA THR A 147 21.38 -7.82 -12.97
C THR A 147 20.91 -7.00 -14.17
N GLN A 148 19.74 -6.35 -14.05
CA GLN A 148 19.21 -5.50 -15.12
C GLN A 148 20.10 -4.30 -15.42
N LEU A 149 20.60 -3.63 -14.38
CA LEU A 149 21.56 -2.52 -14.53
C LEU A 149 22.88 -2.97 -15.15
N GLN A 150 23.36 -4.18 -14.85
CA GLN A 150 24.55 -4.76 -15.47
C GLN A 150 24.34 -5.06 -16.96
N LEU A 151 23.17 -5.59 -17.33
CA LEU A 151 22.79 -5.81 -18.72
C LEU A 151 22.71 -4.49 -19.49
N LEU A 152 22.06 -3.47 -18.90
CA LEU A 152 22.01 -2.13 -19.46
C LEU A 152 23.41 -1.53 -19.62
N GLY A 153 24.28 -1.68 -18.63
CA GLY A 153 25.68 -1.22 -18.72
C GLY A 153 26.46 -1.91 -19.84
N THR A 154 26.23 -3.21 -20.06
CA THR A 154 26.83 -3.96 -21.17
C THR A 154 26.31 -3.45 -22.52
N ALA A 155 25.02 -3.17 -22.63
CA ALA A 155 24.41 -2.61 -23.84
C ALA A 155 24.94 -1.21 -24.15
N LEU A 156 25.07 -0.34 -23.14
CA LEU A 156 25.63 1.01 -23.29
C LEU A 156 27.10 0.99 -23.69
N ARG A 157 27.90 0.06 -23.15
CA ARG A 157 29.30 -0.10 -23.54
C ARG A 157 29.43 -0.60 -24.98
N LYS A 158 28.62 -1.58 -25.38
CA LYS A 158 28.54 -2.04 -26.77
C LYS A 158 28.16 -0.90 -27.72
N PHE A 159 27.24 -0.02 -27.32
CA PHE A 159 26.91 1.18 -28.08
C PHE A 159 28.12 2.11 -28.21
N ALA A 160 28.84 2.37 -27.12
CA ALA A 160 30.03 3.22 -27.13
C ALA A 160 31.14 2.64 -28.02
N ASP A 161 31.38 1.33 -27.99
CA ASP A 161 32.36 0.67 -28.85
C ASP A 161 32.04 0.85 -30.34
N GLN A 162 30.75 0.91 -30.70
CA GLN A 162 30.27 1.15 -32.06
C GLN A 162 30.33 2.63 -32.48
N HIS A 163 30.35 3.56 -31.52
CA HIS A 163 30.28 5.00 -31.75
C HIS A 163 31.54 5.73 -31.26
N ASN A 164 32.72 5.13 -31.46
CA ASN A 164 34.02 5.74 -31.13
C ASN A 164 34.15 6.21 -29.66
N GLY A 165 33.57 5.45 -28.73
CA GLY A 165 33.55 5.77 -27.31
C GLY A 165 32.50 6.80 -26.88
N ALA A 166 31.64 7.26 -27.82
CA ALA A 166 30.55 8.17 -27.48
C ALA A 166 29.40 7.43 -26.77
N TRP A 167 28.91 8.03 -25.69
CA TRP A 167 27.70 7.56 -25.00
C TRP A 167 26.45 8.00 -25.77
N PRO A 168 25.33 7.26 -25.69
CA PRO A 168 24.11 7.64 -26.37
C PRO A 168 23.55 8.97 -25.87
N THR A 169 22.96 9.73 -26.75
CA THR A 169 22.14 10.90 -26.39
C THR A 169 20.87 10.46 -25.64
N ALA A 170 20.18 11.41 -25.00
CA ALA A 170 18.92 11.10 -24.31
C ALA A 170 17.84 10.52 -25.24
N GLU A 171 17.85 10.88 -26.53
CA GLU A 171 16.91 10.35 -27.53
C GLU A 171 17.30 8.93 -27.94
N GLU A 172 18.58 8.68 -28.20
CA GLU A 172 19.09 7.34 -28.53
C GLU A 172 18.91 6.36 -27.37
N PHE A 173 19.08 6.83 -26.11
CA PHE A 173 18.79 6.03 -24.93
C PHE A 173 17.32 5.61 -24.86
N ARG A 174 16.39 6.52 -25.16
CA ARG A 174 14.95 6.22 -25.22
C ARG A 174 14.57 5.26 -26.35
N ALA A 175 15.41 5.16 -27.38
CA ALA A 175 15.22 4.23 -28.49
C ALA A 175 15.73 2.81 -28.19
N LEU A 176 16.42 2.60 -27.06
CA LEU A 176 16.82 1.26 -26.62
C LEU A 176 15.59 0.38 -26.33
N PRO A 177 15.74 -0.97 -26.40
CA PRO A 177 14.66 -1.88 -26.08
C PRO A 177 14.05 -1.59 -24.69
N LEU A 178 12.73 -1.53 -24.62
CA LEU A 178 11.98 -1.24 -23.39
C LEU A 178 12.35 -2.16 -22.23
N GLU A 179 12.71 -3.40 -22.53
CA GLU A 179 13.19 -4.37 -21.55
C GLU A 179 14.40 -3.85 -20.77
N LEU A 180 15.31 -3.10 -21.40
CA LEU A 180 16.53 -2.58 -20.78
C LEU A 180 16.33 -1.21 -20.11
N THR A 181 15.35 -0.42 -20.56
CA THR A 181 15.11 0.93 -20.04
C THR A 181 14.06 0.98 -18.94
N THR A 182 13.28 -0.08 -18.78
CA THR A 182 12.23 -0.20 -17.74
C THR A 182 12.74 -1.00 -16.55
N LEU A 183 12.36 -0.57 -15.35
CA LEU A 183 12.67 -1.22 -14.10
C LEU A 183 11.96 -2.59 -14.00
N PRO A 184 12.64 -3.66 -13.54
CA PRO A 184 11.98 -4.91 -13.25
C PRO A 184 11.14 -4.78 -11.97
N GLY A 185 9.85 -5.12 -12.04
CA GLY A 185 8.97 -5.12 -10.87
C GLY A 185 7.49 -4.92 -11.21
N GLU A 186 6.67 -4.79 -10.16
CA GLU A 186 5.23 -4.52 -10.30
C GLU A 186 4.93 -3.06 -10.69
N VAL A 187 5.85 -2.15 -10.37
CA VAL A 187 5.74 -0.72 -10.66
C VAL A 187 6.54 -0.42 -11.93
N PRO A 188 5.88 -0.18 -13.08
CA PRO A 188 6.60 0.22 -14.28
C PRO A 188 7.18 1.61 -14.07
N ALA A 189 8.50 1.72 -14.10
CA ALA A 189 9.22 2.98 -14.02
C ALA A 189 10.43 2.94 -14.95
N ASP A 190 10.76 4.06 -15.57
CA ASP A 190 11.93 4.14 -16.45
C ASP A 190 13.18 4.52 -15.64
N TYR A 191 14.32 3.98 -16.05
CA TYR A 191 15.60 4.43 -15.53
C TYR A 191 15.87 5.90 -15.91
N LEU A 192 16.43 6.66 -14.97
CA LEU A 192 16.82 8.06 -15.18
C LEU A 192 18.20 8.10 -15.83
N TYR A 193 18.23 8.38 -17.13
CA TYR A 193 19.47 8.56 -17.89
C TYR A 193 20.03 9.98 -17.75
N ARG A 194 21.32 10.10 -17.43
CA ARG A 194 22.07 11.35 -17.43
C ARG A 194 23.13 11.28 -18.54
N PRO A 195 23.01 12.10 -19.60
CA PRO A 195 23.99 12.10 -20.68
C PRO A 195 25.36 12.55 -20.19
N VAL A 196 26.40 11.83 -20.62
CA VAL A 196 27.81 12.13 -20.32
C VAL A 196 28.32 13.16 -21.33
N LYS A 197 28.94 14.24 -20.86
CA LYS A 197 29.57 15.23 -21.75
C LYS A 197 30.92 14.70 -22.25
N ILE A 198 31.26 15.00 -23.51
CA ILE A 198 32.49 14.51 -24.18
C ILE A 198 33.76 15.00 -23.46
N ASP A 199 33.71 16.15 -22.77
CA ASP A 199 34.86 16.67 -22.01
C ASP A 199 35.18 15.84 -20.76
N ASP A 200 34.26 14.98 -20.32
CA ASP A 200 34.45 14.11 -19.14
C ASP A 200 35.10 12.76 -19.49
N VAL A 201 35.54 12.51 -20.73
CA VAL A 201 35.96 11.17 -21.21
C VAL A 201 37.19 10.59 -20.46
N GLN A 202 37.99 11.40 -19.77
CA GLN A 202 39.13 10.89 -18.98
C GLN A 202 38.67 10.04 -17.79
N PRO A 203 39.12 8.77 -17.64
CA PRO A 203 38.72 7.89 -16.55
C PRO A 203 38.96 8.57 -15.20
N ALA A 204 37.87 9.03 -14.57
CA ALA A 204 37.94 9.59 -13.24
C ALA A 204 38.34 8.47 -12.27
N PRO A 205 39.13 8.77 -11.22
CA PRO A 205 39.34 7.81 -10.14
C PRO A 205 37.98 7.33 -9.61
N VAL A 206 37.88 6.06 -9.17
CA VAL A 206 36.62 5.41 -8.71
C VAL A 206 35.83 6.24 -7.69
N ARG A 207 36.51 7.15 -6.99
CA ARG A 207 35.93 8.06 -5.99
C ARG A 207 35.04 9.17 -6.60
N ASP A 208 35.26 9.53 -7.85
CA ASP A 208 34.57 10.63 -8.57
C ASP A 208 33.77 10.09 -9.77
N ASP A 209 33.40 8.81 -9.73
CA ASP A 209 32.66 8.19 -10.82
C ASP A 209 31.24 8.76 -10.90
N VAL A 210 30.86 9.22 -12.09
CA VAL A 210 29.59 9.90 -12.33
C VAL A 210 28.51 8.86 -12.63
N ALA A 211 27.40 8.92 -11.90
CA ALA A 211 26.23 8.11 -12.19
C ALA A 211 25.64 8.52 -13.55
N VAL A 212 25.60 7.57 -14.48
CA VAL A 212 25.07 7.72 -15.85
C VAL A 212 23.62 7.28 -15.92
N VAL A 213 23.27 6.22 -15.18
CA VAL A 213 21.89 5.75 -15.06
C VAL A 213 21.55 5.63 -13.58
N VAL A 214 20.41 6.18 -13.19
CA VAL A 214 19.93 6.14 -11.80
C VAL A 214 18.55 5.51 -11.76
N GLU A 215 18.35 4.60 -10.82
CA GLU A 215 17.05 4.03 -10.52
C GLU A 215 16.15 5.05 -9.80
N PRO A 216 14.88 5.23 -10.23
CA PRO A 216 13.94 6.10 -9.53
C PRO A 216 13.58 5.54 -8.15
N ASP A 217 13.25 6.43 -7.21
CA ASP A 217 12.85 6.07 -5.83
C ASP A 217 11.40 5.61 -5.79
N VAL A 218 11.13 4.42 -6.35
CA VAL A 218 9.78 3.82 -6.43
C VAL A 218 9.54 2.73 -5.41
N PHE A 219 10.60 2.13 -4.85
CA PHE A 219 10.50 1.02 -3.90
C PHE A 219 10.34 1.48 -2.45
N GLY A 220 10.65 2.74 -2.12
CA GLY A 220 10.48 3.28 -0.77
C GLY A 220 11.36 2.64 0.30
N ASP A 221 12.34 1.81 -0.10
CA ASP A 221 13.32 1.15 0.76
C ASP A 221 14.52 2.06 1.08
N GLY A 222 14.58 3.25 0.47
CA GLY A 222 15.70 4.18 0.58
C GLY A 222 16.98 3.69 -0.10
N GLN A 223 16.94 2.56 -0.81
CA GLN A 223 18.05 2.02 -1.57
C GLN A 223 17.80 2.20 -3.06
N GLN A 224 18.53 3.13 -3.67
CA GLN A 224 18.55 3.29 -5.12
C GLN A 224 19.86 2.70 -5.65
N PHE A 225 19.83 2.05 -6.81
CA PHE A 225 21.04 1.64 -7.52
C PHE A 225 21.36 2.61 -8.67
N ALA A 226 22.63 2.73 -8.99
CA ALA A 226 23.10 3.48 -10.14
C ALA A 226 24.12 2.66 -10.94
N LEU A 227 24.08 2.86 -12.25
CA LEU A 227 25.16 2.50 -13.15
C LEU A 227 26.07 3.69 -13.30
N TYR A 228 27.33 3.49 -12.97
CA TYR A 228 28.37 4.51 -13.06
C TYR A 228 29.11 4.42 -14.39
N ARG A 229 29.83 5.49 -14.75
CA ARG A 229 30.53 5.59 -16.04
C ARG A 229 31.62 4.53 -16.19
N SER A 230 32.24 4.09 -15.10
CA SER A 230 33.14 2.93 -15.11
C SER A 230 32.48 1.62 -15.57
N GLY A 231 31.15 1.55 -15.57
CA GLY A 231 30.37 0.34 -15.77
C GLY A 231 30.10 -0.44 -14.47
N LEU A 232 30.55 0.08 -13.33
CA LEU A 232 30.19 -0.48 -12.02
C LEU A 232 28.73 -0.19 -11.70
N VAL A 233 28.06 -1.18 -11.12
CA VAL A 233 26.71 -1.05 -10.56
C VAL A 233 26.83 -1.05 -9.04
N GLY A 234 26.18 -0.10 -8.39
CA GLY A 234 26.25 0.00 -6.94
C GLY A 234 25.18 0.92 -6.36
N PRO A 235 25.11 1.03 -5.02
CA PRO A 235 24.16 1.92 -4.37
C PRO A 235 24.43 3.37 -4.81
N PHE A 236 23.37 4.08 -5.16
CA PHE A 236 23.41 5.48 -5.54
C PHE A 236 23.61 6.35 -4.30
N ARG A 237 24.70 7.11 -4.26
CA ARG A 237 24.96 8.09 -3.22
C ARG A 237 24.61 9.47 -3.75
N ARG A 238 23.60 10.12 -3.17
CA ARG A 238 23.39 11.56 -3.40
C ARG A 238 24.60 12.29 -2.83
N THR A 239 25.47 12.80 -3.69
CA THR A 239 26.45 13.78 -3.26
C THR A 239 25.70 15.00 -2.72
N PRO A 240 26.03 15.46 -1.51
CA PRO A 240 25.40 16.63 -0.88
C PRO A 240 25.62 17.92 -1.67
#